data_AF-A0A8H5QBP3-F1
#
_entry.id   AF-A0A8H5QBP3-F1
#
_cell.length_a   1.000
_cell.length_b   1.000
_cell.length_c   1.000
_cell.angle_alpha   90.00
_cell.angle_beta   90.00
_cell.angle_gamma   90.00
#
_symmetry.space_group_name_H-M   'P 1'
#
loop_
_entity.id
_entity.type
_entity.pdbx_description
1 polymer ?
#
loop_
_entity_poly.entity_id
_entity_poly.type
_entity_poly.pdbx_seq_one_letter_code
_entity_poly.pdbx_strand_id
1 'polypeptide(L)'
;MAPLTVLVLGGTGPAGICLLRELLYRKNKVVAYARSPQKIPSDLSSDPLLETVKGDLTDKAALDTAVAKVNVVISLLGPLITDRTSPPNAIPDFYKDSLFPAMRRHGVKRIFAMGTLTITRKEDAFTILQPSINFMVRTAFSNAYRAITTIGKTFENEAKDLDWTQFRISAIPGEPDKESWMKDREDGKVFVGYVGQKGYTYSIPRSLLTRWLVDSAESGLPDWIRKAPAVAKLSEFAASAEGFGLDVRGQKEIVISSTTPLQIESLFASQPTALKMSYPDLTTFKALSFDCYGTLIDQESGMIRGLQPIISRLPSESDYKKNPVLLIQRFHELTQVIEEGQPTLRYGNIVSRSFKSLANELNISVPEEEMNHLESLPGTWLPFPDTIPGLQILKKHYKLIILTNMDKDNAASTLKYLQPAEFDKVYTAEDIGSYKPAKANFDYLFDHLKSDLSVDKDRGELLHVARSLTADHVPAKRFGLRSVWISRGGEKKEGTGVGGDYERLKEDVAFEWRFDSIGKFAEEVERQFAEKTV
;
A
#
# COMPACT_ATOMS: atom_id res chain seq x y z
N MET A 1 5.04 27.47 27.88
CA MET A 1 5.86 27.29 26.66
C MET A 1 5.56 28.43 25.71
N ALA A 2 6.55 28.90 24.95
CA ALA A 2 6.28 29.89 23.90
C ALA A 2 5.29 29.29 22.87
N PRO A 3 4.38 30.09 22.29
CA PRO A 3 3.45 29.60 21.28
C PRO A 3 4.24 29.03 20.09
N LEU A 4 3.74 27.93 19.52
CA LEU A 4 4.38 27.28 18.37
C LEU A 4 4.32 28.21 17.15
N THR A 5 5.48 28.43 16.53
CA THR A 5 5.63 29.24 15.32
C THR A 5 6.47 28.45 14.33
N VAL A 6 5.89 28.11 13.17
CA VAL A 6 6.46 27.08 12.29
C VAL A 6 6.89 27.67 10.96
N LEU A 7 8.14 27.41 10.56
CA LEU A 7 8.59 27.61 9.18
C LEU A 7 8.29 26.35 8.38
N VAL A 8 7.48 26.49 7.32
CA VAL A 8 7.18 25.40 6.38
C VAL A 8 7.97 25.58 5.10
N LEU A 9 8.85 24.61 4.82
CA LEU A 9 9.56 24.50 3.55
C LEU A 9 8.84 23.45 2.68
N GLY A 10 8.48 23.83 1.44
CA GLY A 10 7.68 22.98 0.55
C GLY A 10 6.17 23.13 0.70
N GLY A 11 5.70 24.25 1.27
CA GLY A 11 4.27 24.51 1.54
C GLY A 11 3.36 24.59 0.32
N THR A 12 3.91 24.68 -0.91
CA THR A 12 3.13 24.71 -2.16
C THR A 12 2.87 23.34 -2.77
N GLY A 13 3.49 22.27 -2.25
CA GLY A 13 3.22 20.89 -2.68
C GLY A 13 1.97 20.32 -2.00
N PRO A 14 1.41 19.19 -2.48
CA PRO A 14 0.19 18.61 -1.90
C PRO A 14 0.27 18.35 -0.39
N ALA A 15 1.32 17.67 0.08
CA ALA A 15 1.53 17.48 1.51
C ALA A 15 1.79 18.80 2.28
N GLY A 16 2.41 19.77 1.61
CA GLY A 16 2.62 21.11 2.16
C GLY A 16 1.31 21.85 2.40
N ILE A 17 0.37 21.76 1.46
CA ILE A 17 -0.97 22.34 1.60
C ILE A 17 -1.71 21.69 2.77
N CYS A 18 -1.69 20.36 2.91
CA CYS A 18 -2.25 19.67 4.08
C CYS A 18 -1.61 20.15 5.40
N LEU A 19 -0.29 20.40 5.41
CA LEU A 19 0.42 20.85 6.60
C LEU A 19 0.02 22.28 6.99
N LEU A 20 -0.08 23.19 6.01
CA LEU A 20 -0.58 24.54 6.23
C LEU A 20 -2.01 24.49 6.77
N ARG A 21 -2.88 23.65 6.20
CA ARG A 21 -4.25 23.43 6.70
C ARG A 21 -4.26 23.01 8.17
N GLU A 22 -3.49 21.99 8.54
CA GLU A 22 -3.45 21.48 9.92
C GLU A 22 -2.91 22.53 10.91
N LEU A 23 -1.84 23.24 10.56
CA LEU A 23 -1.26 24.27 11.42
C LEU A 23 -2.25 25.43 11.68
N LEU A 24 -2.90 25.93 10.62
CA LEU A 24 -3.86 27.04 10.71
C LEU A 24 -5.15 26.60 11.40
N TYR A 25 -5.61 25.37 11.15
CA TYR A 25 -6.74 24.78 11.86
C TYR A 25 -6.50 24.77 13.37
N ARG A 26 -5.28 24.44 13.82
CA ARG A 26 -4.86 24.46 15.22
C ARG A 26 -4.40 25.84 15.73
N LYS A 27 -4.61 26.90 14.96
CA LYS A 27 -4.28 28.29 15.33
C LYS A 27 -2.80 28.55 15.60
N ASN A 28 -1.91 27.78 14.99
CA ASN A 28 -0.47 28.02 15.03
C ASN A 28 -0.09 29.11 14.03
N LYS A 29 0.91 29.95 14.37
CA LYS A 29 1.47 30.91 13.41
C LYS A 29 2.41 30.20 12.45
N VAL A 30 2.30 30.51 11.17
CA VAL A 30 3.04 29.81 10.11
C VAL A 30 3.73 30.80 9.20
N VAL A 31 5.00 30.53 8.90
CA VAL A 31 5.73 31.18 7.82
C VAL A 31 5.94 30.14 6.71
N ALA A 32 5.30 30.33 5.55
CA ALA A 32 5.52 29.49 4.38
C ALA A 32 6.60 30.11 3.49
N TYR A 33 7.75 29.45 3.39
CA TYR A 33 8.82 29.88 2.49
C TYR A 33 8.73 29.11 1.16
N ALA A 34 8.46 29.83 0.07
CA ALA A 34 8.13 29.22 -1.20
C ALA A 34 8.62 30.02 -2.42
N ARG A 35 9.05 29.30 -3.46
CA ARG A 35 9.38 29.88 -4.77
C ARG A 35 8.19 30.52 -5.47
N SER A 36 7.02 29.93 -5.27
CA SER A 36 5.77 30.30 -5.94
C SER A 36 4.61 30.35 -4.94
N PRO A 37 4.60 31.33 -4.01
CA PRO A 37 3.59 31.40 -2.95
C PRO A 37 2.16 31.53 -3.49
N GLN A 38 1.98 32.04 -4.72
CA GLN A 38 0.68 32.12 -5.39
C GLN A 38 0.01 30.75 -5.65
N LYS A 39 0.73 29.63 -5.49
CA LYS A 39 0.17 28.28 -5.56
C LYS A 39 -0.53 27.85 -4.27
N ILE A 40 -0.38 28.60 -3.19
CA ILE A 40 -1.11 28.33 -1.94
C ILE A 40 -2.58 28.70 -2.18
N PRO A 41 -3.54 27.79 -1.88
CA PRO A 41 -4.97 28.06 -2.03
C PRO A 41 -5.43 29.36 -1.35
N SER A 42 -6.42 30.02 -1.94
CA SER A 42 -6.95 31.31 -1.45
C SER A 42 -7.57 31.22 -0.06
N ASP A 43 -8.14 30.07 0.30
CA ASP A 43 -8.72 29.81 1.62
C ASP A 43 -7.66 29.68 2.73
N LEU A 44 -6.38 29.48 2.37
CA LEU A 44 -5.27 29.47 3.33
C LEU A 44 -4.48 30.78 3.30
N SER A 45 -4.21 31.32 2.11
CA SER A 45 -3.45 32.57 1.95
C SER A 45 -4.15 33.80 2.48
N SER A 46 -5.46 33.72 2.73
CA SER A 46 -6.25 34.76 3.42
C SER A 46 -6.23 34.65 4.95
N ASP A 47 -5.69 33.56 5.51
CA ASP A 47 -5.63 33.38 6.97
C ASP A 47 -4.57 34.31 7.58
N PRO A 48 -4.90 35.14 8.59
CA PRO A 48 -3.96 36.08 9.19
C PRO A 48 -2.80 35.43 9.95
N LEU A 49 -2.87 34.12 10.24
CA LEU A 49 -1.80 33.36 10.87
C LEU A 49 -0.78 32.83 9.86
N LEU A 50 -1.03 32.95 8.55
CA LEU A 50 -0.11 32.56 7.50
C LEU A 50 0.64 33.76 6.92
N GLU A 51 1.95 33.81 7.15
CA GLU A 51 2.84 34.70 6.42
C GLU A 51 3.51 33.93 5.27
N THR A 52 3.61 34.53 4.09
CA THR A 52 4.36 33.95 2.97
C THR A 52 5.64 34.74 2.70
N VAL A 53 6.77 34.02 2.63
CA VAL A 53 8.07 34.60 2.26
C VAL A 53 8.47 33.98 0.92
N LYS A 54 8.55 34.83 -0.11
CA LYS A 54 8.95 34.39 -1.45
C LYS A 54 10.48 34.26 -1.51
N GLY A 55 10.97 33.09 -1.92
CA GLY A 55 12.39 32.84 -2.14
C GLY A 55 12.65 31.44 -2.66
N ASP A 56 13.84 31.22 -3.23
CA ASP A 56 14.29 29.91 -3.70
C ASP A 56 15.38 29.31 -2.80
N LEU A 57 15.96 28.17 -3.20
CA LEU A 57 16.98 27.48 -2.39
C LEU A 57 18.31 28.25 -2.31
N THR A 58 18.51 29.28 -3.14
CA THR A 58 19.73 30.09 -3.17
C THR A 58 19.59 31.41 -2.42
N ASP A 59 18.35 31.86 -2.16
CA ASP A 59 18.06 33.12 -1.48
C ASP A 59 18.24 33.01 0.05
N LYS A 60 19.50 33.20 0.49
CA LYS A 60 19.87 33.14 1.90
C LYS A 60 19.24 34.26 2.74
N ALA A 61 19.02 35.44 2.16
CA ALA A 61 18.53 36.61 2.90
C ALA A 61 17.03 36.47 3.22
N ALA A 62 16.23 36.04 2.23
CA ALA A 62 14.82 35.77 2.45
C ALA A 62 14.64 34.60 3.42
N LEU A 63 15.42 33.53 3.27
CA LEU A 63 15.41 32.39 4.21
C LEU A 63 15.71 32.85 5.64
N ASP A 64 16.74 33.69 5.81
CA ASP A 64 17.13 34.18 7.13
C ASP A 64 16.02 34.96 7.82
N THR A 65 15.34 35.83 7.06
CA THR A 65 14.17 36.58 7.53
C THR A 65 13.03 35.66 7.93
N ALA A 66 12.83 34.56 7.22
CA ALA A 66 11.81 33.56 7.53
C ALA A 66 12.14 32.79 8.82
N VAL A 67 13.41 32.38 8.98
CA VAL A 67 13.87 31.60 10.15
C VAL A 67 13.84 32.45 11.43
N ALA A 68 14.11 33.75 11.34
CA ALA A 68 14.07 34.68 12.48
C ALA A 68 12.70 34.77 13.18
N LYS A 69 11.62 34.35 12.51
CA LYS A 69 10.23 34.51 12.96
C LYS A 69 9.64 33.26 13.61
N VAL A 70 10.40 32.16 13.67
CA VAL A 70 9.86 30.83 14.02
C VAL A 70 10.68 30.16 15.11
N ASN A 71 10.13 29.13 15.74
CA ASN A 71 10.82 28.29 16.72
C ASN A 71 10.92 26.82 16.32
N VAL A 72 10.19 26.39 15.29
CA VAL A 72 10.28 25.04 14.70
C VAL A 72 10.33 25.15 13.18
N VAL A 73 11.15 24.31 12.54
CA VAL A 73 11.15 24.15 11.07
C VAL A 73 10.54 22.80 10.70
N ILE A 74 9.61 22.79 9.76
CA ILE A 74 9.10 21.56 9.12
C ILE A 74 9.40 21.63 7.62
N SER A 75 10.22 20.71 7.14
CA SER A 75 10.63 20.64 5.75
C SER A 75 10.05 19.42 5.05
N LEU A 76 9.25 19.67 4.03
CA LEU A 76 8.73 18.70 3.07
C LEU A 76 9.52 18.74 1.75
N LEU A 77 10.72 19.33 1.77
CA LEU A 77 11.61 19.35 0.61
C LEU A 77 12.21 17.96 0.37
N GLY A 78 12.02 17.44 -0.83
CA GLY A 78 12.65 16.22 -1.31
C GLY A 78 12.80 16.26 -2.83
N PRO A 79 13.69 15.42 -3.41
CA PRO A 79 13.84 15.36 -4.85
C PRO A 79 12.56 14.82 -5.49
N LEU A 80 12.07 15.51 -6.52
CA LEU A 80 11.02 14.99 -7.37
C LEU A 80 11.62 13.85 -8.20
N ILE A 81 11.06 12.65 -8.08
CA ILE A 81 11.53 11.45 -8.81
C ILE A 81 11.45 11.67 -10.34
N THR A 82 10.54 12.53 -10.79
CA THR A 82 10.35 12.92 -12.19
C THR A 82 11.32 14.00 -12.66
N ASP A 83 11.98 14.74 -11.76
CA ASP A 83 12.92 15.80 -12.11
C ASP A 83 14.34 15.26 -12.24
N ARG A 84 14.75 15.01 -13.48
CA ARG A 84 16.10 14.52 -13.82
C ARG A 84 17.13 15.63 -13.96
N THR A 85 16.71 16.89 -13.92
CA THR A 85 17.54 18.06 -14.26
C THR A 85 18.08 18.79 -13.04
N SER A 86 17.40 18.71 -11.90
CA SER A 86 17.87 19.34 -10.67
C SER A 86 19.20 18.74 -10.18
N PRO A 87 20.17 19.57 -9.74
CA PRO A 87 21.41 19.08 -9.18
C PRO A 87 21.13 18.19 -7.96
N PRO A 88 21.73 17.00 -7.85
CA PRO A 88 21.44 16.06 -6.76
C PRO A 88 21.80 16.63 -5.39
N ASN A 89 22.69 17.62 -5.32
CA ASN A 89 23.10 18.27 -4.08
C ASN A 89 22.31 19.53 -3.75
N ALA A 90 21.40 20.02 -4.60
CA ALA A 90 20.72 21.30 -4.38
C ALA A 90 19.98 21.39 -3.03
N ILE A 91 19.30 20.30 -2.63
CA ILE A 91 18.61 20.22 -1.33
C ILE A 91 19.59 19.98 -0.17
N PRO A 92 20.54 19.01 -0.25
CA PRO A 92 21.62 18.88 0.74
C PRO A 92 22.39 20.18 1.02
N ASP A 93 22.83 20.88 -0.03
CA ASP A 93 23.60 22.11 0.06
C ASP A 93 22.73 23.23 0.64
N PHE A 94 21.45 23.31 0.27
CA PHE A 94 20.51 24.23 0.93
C PHE A 94 20.42 24.00 2.45
N TYR A 95 20.33 22.74 2.90
CA TYR A 95 20.31 22.44 4.33
C TYR A 95 21.62 22.86 4.99
N LYS A 96 22.75 22.42 4.45
CA LYS A 96 24.09 22.62 5.01
C LYS A 96 24.53 24.09 5.00
N ASP A 97 24.36 24.77 3.88
CA ASP A 97 24.99 26.07 3.61
C ASP A 97 24.05 27.26 3.85
N SER A 98 22.75 27.01 4.01
CA SER A 98 21.73 28.06 4.18
C SER A 98 20.87 27.84 5.42
N LEU A 99 20.14 26.72 5.52
CA LEU A 99 19.15 26.53 6.59
C LEU A 99 19.79 26.33 7.96
N PHE A 100 20.73 25.40 8.12
CA PHE A 100 21.34 25.15 9.43
C PHE A 100 22.09 26.37 9.97
N PRO A 101 22.88 27.13 9.17
CA PRO A 101 23.47 28.38 9.64
C PRO A 101 22.43 29.44 10.06
N ALA A 102 21.31 29.57 9.34
CA ALA A 102 20.23 30.49 9.74
C ALA A 102 19.56 30.05 11.05
N MET A 103 19.26 28.75 11.19
CA MET A 103 18.71 28.17 12.40
C MET A 103 19.60 28.45 13.62
N ARG A 104 20.91 28.24 13.49
CA ARG A 104 21.89 28.53 14.56
C ARG A 104 21.92 30.00 14.94
N ARG A 105 21.94 30.91 13.96
CA ARG A 105 21.97 32.36 14.21
C ARG A 105 20.74 32.84 14.97
N HIS A 106 19.57 32.29 14.68
CA HIS A 106 18.30 32.67 15.32
C HIS A 106 17.90 31.77 16.50
N GLY A 107 18.78 30.85 16.92
CA GLY A 107 18.51 29.96 18.06
C GLY A 107 17.41 28.93 17.84
N VAL A 108 17.00 28.68 16.59
CA VAL A 108 16.00 27.68 16.23
C VAL A 108 16.64 26.30 16.23
N LYS A 109 16.31 25.45 17.20
CA LYS A 109 16.95 24.12 17.34
C LYS A 109 16.19 22.98 16.71
N ARG A 110 14.85 23.04 16.69
CA ARG A 110 14.00 21.91 16.29
C ARG A 110 13.71 21.92 14.78
N ILE A 111 13.99 20.80 14.12
CA ILE A 111 13.63 20.61 12.70
C ILE A 111 13.08 19.21 12.45
N PHE A 112 11.97 19.15 11.72
CA PHE A 112 11.44 17.92 11.11
C PHE A 112 11.74 17.98 9.61
N ALA A 113 12.41 16.97 9.07
CA ALA A 113 12.75 16.93 7.65
C ALA A 113 12.29 15.63 7.01
N MET A 114 11.69 15.74 5.83
CA MET A 114 11.24 14.59 5.07
C MET A 114 12.42 13.73 4.62
N GLY A 115 12.32 12.43 4.87
CA GLY A 115 13.16 11.39 4.28
C GLY A 115 12.31 10.34 3.57
N THR A 116 12.96 9.41 2.88
CA THR A 116 12.29 8.22 2.32
C THR A 116 12.93 6.95 2.86
N LEU A 117 12.34 5.80 2.55
CA LEU A 117 12.86 4.48 2.95
C LEU A 117 14.28 4.18 2.44
N THR A 118 14.78 4.98 1.48
CA THR A 118 16.15 4.92 0.98
C THR A 118 17.20 5.37 1.99
N ILE A 119 16.80 6.17 2.97
CA ILE A 119 17.62 6.39 4.18
C ILE A 119 17.38 5.19 5.08
N THR A 120 18.31 4.24 5.09
CA THR A 120 18.21 3.03 5.92
C THR A 120 18.70 3.29 7.35
N ARG A 121 18.18 2.52 8.31
CA ARG A 121 18.60 2.56 9.71
C ARG A 121 19.02 1.17 10.15
N LYS A 122 19.99 1.10 11.07
CA LYS A 122 20.47 -0.18 11.62
C LYS A 122 19.38 -0.89 12.44
N GLU A 123 18.43 -0.13 12.97
CA GLU A 123 17.30 -0.60 13.74
C GLU A 123 16.12 -1.05 12.86
N ASP A 124 16.19 -0.84 11.54
CA ASP A 124 15.19 -1.38 10.60
C ASP A 124 15.25 -2.91 10.65
N ALA A 125 14.10 -3.55 10.81
CA ALA A 125 13.98 -4.99 10.73
C ALA A 125 14.18 -5.44 9.28
N PHE A 126 14.63 -6.68 9.10
CA PHE A 126 14.75 -7.26 7.76
C PHE A 126 13.38 -7.27 7.07
N THR A 127 13.32 -6.68 5.88
CA THR A 127 12.17 -6.77 4.97
C THR A 127 12.68 -7.08 3.57
N ILE A 128 11.90 -7.79 2.77
CA ILE A 128 12.22 -8.03 1.35
C ILE A 128 12.00 -6.75 0.52
N LEU A 129 11.05 -5.91 0.94
CA LEU A 129 10.61 -4.76 0.16
C LEU A 129 11.59 -3.59 0.20
N GLN A 130 12.26 -3.32 1.33
CA GLN A 130 13.18 -2.17 1.45
C GLN A 130 14.46 -2.31 0.59
N PRO A 131 15.17 -3.44 0.55
CA PRO A 131 16.28 -3.65 -0.39
C PRO A 131 15.85 -3.52 -1.86
N SER A 132 14.64 -4.01 -2.19
CA SER A 132 14.06 -3.94 -3.53
C SER A 132 13.76 -2.50 -3.95
N ILE A 133 13.14 -1.70 -3.05
CA ILE A 133 12.91 -0.26 -3.26
C ILE A 133 14.25 0.46 -3.45
N ASN A 134 15.25 0.16 -2.62
CA ASN A 134 16.56 0.80 -2.73
C ASN A 134 17.25 0.48 -4.04
N PHE A 135 17.19 -0.76 -4.48
CA PHE A 135 17.71 -1.18 -5.78
C PHE A 135 16.97 -0.49 -6.93
N MET A 136 15.64 -0.47 -6.90
CA MET A 136 14.81 0.20 -7.90
C MET A 136 15.14 1.70 -7.99
N VAL A 137 15.15 2.42 -6.86
CA VAL A 137 15.43 3.86 -6.83
C VAL A 137 16.86 4.15 -7.26
N ARG A 138 17.84 3.33 -6.85
CA ARG A 138 19.23 3.47 -7.29
C ARG A 138 19.39 3.31 -8.81
N THR A 139 18.68 2.35 -9.40
CA THR A 139 18.84 1.98 -10.81
C THR A 139 18.00 2.85 -11.73
N ALA A 140 16.71 3.05 -11.42
CA ALA A 140 15.79 3.82 -12.26
C ALA A 140 15.86 5.33 -12.01
N PHE A 141 16.30 5.76 -10.81
CA PHE A 141 16.26 7.15 -10.35
C PHE A 141 17.55 7.54 -9.61
N SER A 142 18.70 7.26 -10.22
CA SER A 142 20.04 7.43 -9.61
C SER A 142 20.29 8.83 -9.02
N ASN A 143 19.81 9.90 -9.66
CA ASN A 143 19.91 11.26 -9.12
C ASN A 143 19.08 11.45 -7.84
N ALA A 144 17.84 10.95 -7.81
CA ALA A 144 17.00 10.99 -6.61
C ALA A 144 17.59 10.12 -5.49
N TYR A 145 18.13 8.94 -5.81
CA TYR A 145 18.85 8.09 -4.86
C TYR A 145 20.02 8.84 -4.21
N ARG A 146 20.88 9.48 -5.03
CA ARG A 146 22.03 10.27 -4.53
C ARG A 146 21.57 11.44 -3.68
N ALA A 147 20.55 12.18 -4.12
CA ALA A 147 20.00 13.30 -3.37
C ALA A 147 19.47 12.84 -1.99
N ILE A 148 18.61 11.82 -1.95
CA ILE A 148 18.01 11.30 -0.70
C ILE A 148 19.08 10.80 0.27
N THR A 149 20.01 9.97 -0.20
CA THR A 149 21.09 9.44 0.66
C THR A 149 22.01 10.55 1.16
N THR A 150 22.27 11.58 0.35
CA THR A 150 23.07 12.75 0.75
C THR A 150 22.33 13.62 1.75
N ILE A 151 21.00 13.81 1.61
CA ILE A 151 20.18 14.47 2.63
C ILE A 151 20.32 13.73 3.98
N GLY A 152 20.19 12.40 3.99
CA GLY A 152 20.40 11.58 5.19
C GLY A 152 21.75 11.84 5.87
N LYS A 153 22.84 11.75 5.10
CA LYS A 153 24.20 12.01 5.58
C LYS A 153 24.41 13.45 6.06
N THR A 154 23.77 14.43 5.41
CA THR A 154 23.90 15.85 5.75
C THR A 154 23.34 16.12 7.15
N PHE A 155 22.18 15.57 7.49
CA PHE A 155 21.63 15.68 8.85
C PHE A 155 22.51 15.01 9.91
N GLU A 156 23.05 13.82 9.62
CA GLU A 156 23.93 13.11 10.55
C GLU A 156 25.27 13.81 10.80
N ASN A 157 25.86 14.37 9.75
CA ASN A 157 27.22 14.90 9.79
C ASN A 157 27.25 16.38 10.19
N GLU A 158 26.31 17.17 9.66
CA GLU A 158 26.37 18.64 9.69
C GLU A 158 25.39 19.27 10.70
N ALA A 159 24.42 18.51 11.23
CA ALA A 159 23.37 19.03 12.14
C ALA A 159 23.45 18.43 13.56
N LYS A 160 24.65 18.09 14.04
CA LYS A 160 24.85 17.40 15.34
C LYS A 160 24.37 18.21 16.56
N ASP A 161 24.35 19.53 16.43
CA ASP A 161 23.91 20.50 17.44
C ASP A 161 22.42 20.84 17.35
N LEU A 162 21.73 20.39 16.29
CA LEU A 162 20.30 20.59 16.10
C LEU A 162 19.51 19.38 16.61
N ASP A 163 18.25 19.65 16.98
CA ASP A 163 17.30 18.64 17.41
C ASP A 163 16.48 18.21 16.19
N TRP A 164 17.11 17.47 15.29
CA TRP A 164 16.49 17.06 14.04
C TRP A 164 15.73 15.73 14.17
N THR A 165 14.62 15.60 13.45
CA THR A 165 13.95 14.31 13.21
C THR A 165 13.74 14.15 11.72
N GLN A 166 14.30 13.09 11.15
CA GLN A 166 14.15 12.82 9.71
C GLN A 166 13.06 11.76 9.50
N PHE A 167 11.82 12.19 9.32
CA PHE A 167 10.69 11.27 9.19
C PHE A 167 10.69 10.62 7.81
N ARG A 168 10.85 9.30 7.78
CA ARG A 168 10.94 8.50 6.56
C ARG A 168 9.56 8.03 6.15
N ILE A 169 9.16 8.40 4.94
CA ILE A 169 7.86 8.04 4.38
C ILE A 169 8.03 7.16 3.13
N SER A 170 6.94 6.48 2.78
CA SER A 170 6.83 5.66 1.57
C SER A 170 5.73 6.22 0.67
N ALA A 171 4.55 5.60 0.62
CA ALA A 171 3.42 6.14 -0.13
C ALA A 171 2.62 7.14 0.73
N ILE A 172 2.31 8.31 0.18
CA ILE A 172 1.51 9.34 0.84
C ILE A 172 0.26 9.71 0.00
N PRO A 173 -0.79 8.88 -0.01
CA PRO A 173 -2.04 9.15 -0.73
C PRO A 173 -2.88 10.25 -0.06
N GLY A 174 -3.99 10.63 -0.68
CA GLY A 174 -4.94 11.62 -0.17
C GLY A 174 -4.78 12.99 -0.82
N GLU A 175 -5.89 13.66 -1.12
CA GLU A 175 -5.90 14.94 -1.84
C GLU A 175 -5.72 16.14 -0.89
N PRO A 176 -5.13 17.26 -1.36
CA PRO A 176 -4.82 18.42 -0.52
C PRO A 176 -6.00 19.38 -0.32
N ASP A 177 -7.15 19.10 -0.93
CA ASP A 177 -8.36 19.90 -0.75
C ASP A 177 -8.89 19.79 0.69
N LYS A 178 -9.73 20.74 1.09
CA LYS A 178 -10.22 20.85 2.46
C LYS A 178 -11.04 19.65 2.91
N GLU A 179 -11.83 19.06 2.02
CA GLU A 179 -12.74 17.96 2.34
C GLU A 179 -11.95 16.67 2.56
N SER A 180 -11.09 16.31 1.60
CA SER A 180 -10.18 15.17 1.72
C SER A 180 -9.26 15.32 2.93
N TRP A 181 -8.76 16.53 3.18
CA TRP A 181 -7.92 16.81 4.35
C TRP A 181 -8.65 16.57 5.68
N MET A 182 -9.88 17.08 5.82
CA MET A 182 -10.68 16.90 7.04
C MET A 182 -11.04 15.43 7.29
N LYS A 183 -11.31 14.67 6.24
CA LYS A 183 -11.62 13.24 6.35
C LYS A 183 -10.39 12.43 6.74
N ASP A 184 -9.31 12.56 5.97
CA ASP A 184 -8.15 11.67 6.06
C ASP A 184 -7.29 11.94 7.30
N ARG A 185 -7.39 13.12 7.92
CA ARG A 185 -6.64 13.43 9.16
C ARG A 185 -7.08 12.57 10.34
N GLU A 186 -8.32 12.08 10.35
CA GLU A 186 -8.87 11.19 11.38
C GLU A 186 -8.85 9.71 10.98
N ASP A 187 -8.32 9.37 9.80
CA ASP A 187 -8.30 8.01 9.27
C ASP A 187 -7.20 7.15 9.91
N GLY A 188 -7.42 6.77 11.17
CA GLY A 188 -6.62 5.79 11.91
C GLY A 188 -5.51 6.39 12.78
N LYS A 189 -4.68 5.49 13.32
CA LYS A 189 -3.53 5.82 14.18
C LYS A 189 -2.24 5.93 13.37
N VAL A 190 -1.27 6.68 13.89
CA VAL A 190 0.06 6.79 13.27
C VAL A 190 1.03 5.82 13.91
N PHE A 191 1.74 5.07 13.07
CA PHE A 191 2.92 4.32 13.47
C PHE A 191 4.15 5.22 13.35
N VAL A 192 4.97 5.25 14.40
CA VAL A 192 6.27 5.90 14.42
C VAL A 192 7.28 4.90 14.99
N GLY A 193 8.23 4.47 14.16
CA GLY A 193 9.16 3.42 14.56
C GLY A 193 10.22 3.17 13.51
N TYR A 194 10.75 1.96 13.44
CA TYR A 194 11.67 1.55 12.39
C TYR A 194 10.96 0.65 11.37
N VAL A 195 11.49 0.61 10.14
CA VAL A 195 10.87 -0.16 9.06
C VAL A 195 10.82 -1.64 9.45
N GLY A 196 9.69 -2.30 9.17
CA GLY A 196 9.49 -3.72 9.44
C GLY A 196 9.19 -4.08 10.90
N GLN A 197 9.11 -3.11 11.82
CA GLN A 197 8.60 -3.36 13.17
C GLN A 197 7.10 -3.65 13.16
N LYS A 198 6.60 -4.34 14.21
CA LYS A 198 5.18 -4.67 14.35
C LYS A 198 4.33 -3.39 14.28
N GLY A 199 3.30 -3.41 13.42
CA GLY A 199 2.41 -2.27 13.20
C GLY A 199 2.83 -1.34 12.06
N TYR A 200 4.06 -1.46 11.53
CA TYR A 200 4.52 -0.68 10.39
C TYR A 200 3.76 -1.07 9.10
N THR A 201 3.37 -0.07 8.31
CA THR A 201 2.81 -0.23 6.96
C THR A 201 3.60 0.63 5.97
N TYR A 202 3.35 0.49 4.67
CA TYR A 202 4.08 1.22 3.62
C TYR A 202 3.36 2.46 3.10
N SER A 203 2.30 2.91 3.77
CA SER A 203 1.54 4.09 3.38
C SER A 203 1.06 4.90 4.57
N ILE A 204 0.86 6.20 4.37
CA ILE A 204 0.18 7.09 5.33
C ILE A 204 -0.56 8.19 4.57
N PRO A 205 -1.87 8.42 4.82
CA PRO A 205 -2.57 9.55 4.22
C PRO A 205 -1.85 10.87 4.52
N ARG A 206 -1.77 11.78 3.54
CA ARG A 206 -1.07 13.07 3.68
C ARG A 206 -1.56 13.84 4.90
N SER A 207 -2.87 13.87 5.09
CA SER A 207 -3.54 14.60 6.17
C SER A 207 -3.22 14.01 7.55
N LEU A 208 -3.16 12.67 7.65
CA LEU A 208 -2.75 11.96 8.85
C LEU A 208 -1.27 12.19 9.19
N LEU A 209 -0.39 12.18 8.17
CA LEU A 209 1.03 12.54 8.33
C LEU A 209 1.18 13.97 8.86
N THR A 210 0.42 14.91 8.30
CA THR A 210 0.51 16.32 8.72
C THR A 210 -0.06 16.53 10.11
N ARG A 211 -1.12 15.82 10.50
CA ARG A 211 -1.61 15.80 11.89
C ARG A 211 -0.50 15.39 12.85
N TRP A 212 0.15 14.26 12.57
CA TRP A 212 1.27 13.79 13.38
C TRP A 212 2.44 14.78 13.42
N LEU A 213 2.80 15.41 12.31
CA LEU A 213 3.87 16.42 12.29
C LEU A 213 3.55 17.60 13.21
N VAL A 214 2.30 18.06 13.24
CA VAL A 214 1.86 19.14 14.13
C VAL A 214 1.82 18.67 15.58
N ASP A 215 1.28 17.48 15.87
CA ASP A 215 1.35 16.86 17.21
C ASP A 215 2.80 16.78 17.72
N SER A 216 3.72 16.42 16.82
CA SER A 216 5.14 16.27 17.12
C SER A 216 5.83 17.61 17.36
N ALA A 217 5.45 18.64 16.62
CA ALA A 217 5.97 19.99 16.80
C ALA A 217 5.47 20.61 18.12
N GLU A 218 4.20 20.39 18.47
CA GLU A 218 3.59 20.87 19.71
C GLU A 218 4.15 20.16 20.96
N SER A 219 4.35 18.84 20.88
CA SER A 219 4.91 18.04 21.98
C SER A 219 6.44 18.06 22.06
N GLY A 220 7.13 18.53 21.02
CA GLY A 220 8.58 18.47 20.86
C GLY A 220 9.13 17.09 20.48
N LEU A 221 8.38 16.01 20.75
CA LEU A 221 8.68 14.62 20.39
C LEU A 221 10.13 14.21 20.75
N PRO A 222 10.47 14.14 22.05
CA PRO A 222 11.86 14.02 22.52
C PRO A 222 12.51 12.68 22.15
N ASP A 223 11.73 11.61 22.05
CA ASP A 223 12.25 10.25 21.80
C ASP A 223 12.86 10.08 20.40
N TRP A 224 12.58 10.99 19.46
CA TRP A 224 13.10 10.94 18.10
C TRP A 224 14.03 12.10 17.72
N ILE A 225 14.60 12.77 18.73
CA ILE A 225 15.68 13.74 18.51
C ILE A 225 16.91 13.00 17.97
N ARG A 226 17.45 13.53 16.86
CA ARG A 226 18.58 13.00 16.08
C ARG A 226 18.38 11.56 15.61
N LYS A 227 17.13 11.23 15.26
CA LYS A 227 16.73 9.93 14.72
C LYS A 227 15.94 10.10 13.43
N ALA A 228 15.87 9.03 12.65
CA ALA A 228 15.05 8.98 11.45
C ALA A 228 13.99 7.86 11.52
N PRO A 229 12.89 8.08 12.27
CA PRO A 229 11.80 7.10 12.31
C PRO A 229 11.15 6.96 10.93
N ALA A 230 10.65 5.78 10.63
CA ALA A 230 9.63 5.57 9.62
C ALA A 230 8.27 5.99 10.18
N VAL A 231 7.47 6.68 9.36
CA VAL A 231 6.15 7.16 9.72
C VAL A 231 5.13 6.61 8.72
N ALA A 232 4.15 5.89 9.25
CA ALA A 232 3.17 5.14 8.47
C ALA A 232 1.79 5.18 9.14
N LYS A 233 0.73 4.77 8.44
CA LYS A 233 -0.53 4.44 9.08
C LYS A 233 -0.30 3.16 9.91
N LEU A 234 -0.69 3.17 11.18
CA LEU A 234 -0.58 2.00 12.04
C LEU A 234 -1.48 0.89 11.48
N SER A 235 -0.94 -0.32 11.39
CA SER A 235 -1.74 -1.49 11.05
C SER A 235 -2.89 -1.66 12.03
N GLU A 236 -4.11 -1.83 11.52
CA GLU A 236 -5.32 -1.99 12.33
C GLU A 236 -5.24 -3.21 13.27
N PHE A 237 -4.49 -4.24 12.90
CA PHE A 237 -4.19 -5.40 13.74
C PHE A 237 -3.35 -5.05 14.99
N ALA A 238 -2.44 -4.09 14.87
CA ALA A 238 -1.67 -3.60 16.03
C ALA A 238 -2.50 -2.62 16.88
N ALA A 239 -3.37 -1.83 16.25
CA ALA A 239 -4.25 -0.89 16.93
C ALA A 239 -5.33 -1.58 17.78
N SER A 240 -5.83 -2.73 17.34
CA SER A 240 -6.83 -3.54 18.07
C SER A 240 -6.22 -4.30 19.25
N ALA A 241 -4.98 -4.80 19.13
CA ALA A 241 -4.27 -5.46 20.22
C ALA A 241 -4.05 -4.56 21.46
N GLU A 242 -3.86 -3.25 21.27
CA GLU A 242 -3.82 -2.26 22.37
C GLU A 242 -5.16 -2.15 23.11
N GLY A 243 -6.29 -2.35 22.42
CA GLY A 243 -7.64 -2.27 23.00
C GLY A 243 -8.01 -3.47 23.89
N PHE A 244 -7.27 -4.58 23.80
CA PHE A 244 -7.52 -5.82 24.55
C PHE A 244 -6.55 -6.04 25.73
N GLY A 245 -5.73 -5.05 26.10
CA GLY A 245 -4.82 -5.16 27.25
C GLY A 245 -3.71 -6.21 27.09
N LEU A 246 -3.46 -6.69 25.87
CA LEU A 246 -2.27 -7.47 25.55
C LEU A 246 -1.10 -6.50 25.48
N ASP A 247 -0.11 -6.65 26.36
CA ASP A 247 1.08 -5.82 26.35
C ASP A 247 1.81 -5.94 25.01
N VAL A 248 1.70 -4.89 24.19
CA VAL A 248 2.40 -4.74 22.91
C VAL A 248 3.54 -3.72 23.02
N ARG A 249 3.93 -3.28 24.22
CA ARG A 249 4.85 -2.15 24.39
C ARG A 249 6.09 -2.50 25.18
N GLY A 250 7.19 -2.65 24.43
CA GLY A 250 8.47 -2.08 24.84
C GLY A 250 8.52 -0.57 24.50
N GLN A 251 7.64 0.27 25.07
CA GLN A 251 7.80 1.75 25.13
C GLN A 251 6.66 2.41 25.93
N LYS A 252 7.01 3.28 26.90
CA LYS A 252 6.10 3.91 27.88
C LYS A 252 5.03 4.79 27.22
N GLU A 253 3.79 4.66 27.72
CA GLU A 253 2.63 5.47 27.39
C GLU A 253 2.79 6.94 27.77
N ILE A 254 2.38 7.83 26.86
CA ILE A 254 2.01 9.21 27.19
C ILE A 254 0.48 9.23 27.28
N VAL A 255 -0.04 9.18 28.51
CA VAL A 255 -1.45 9.47 28.81
C VAL A 255 -1.54 10.97 29.09
N ILE A 256 -2.31 11.72 28.29
CA ILE A 256 -2.70 13.10 28.64
C ILE A 256 -4.16 13.06 29.08
N SER A 257 -4.37 13.44 30.33
CA SER A 257 -5.63 13.40 31.05
C SER A 257 -6.47 14.67 30.84
N SER A 258 -7.77 14.43 30.65
CA SER A 258 -8.95 15.23 31.05
C SER A 258 -9.31 16.52 30.32
N THR A 259 -10.48 16.48 29.65
CA THR A 259 -11.61 17.35 30.02
C THR A 259 -12.95 16.70 29.62
N THR A 260 -13.96 16.90 30.46
CA THR A 260 -15.22 16.14 30.60
C THR A 260 -16.33 16.44 29.57
N PRO A 261 -17.31 15.53 29.41
CA PRO A 261 -18.37 15.61 28.40
C PRO A 261 -19.60 16.38 28.91
N LEU A 262 -19.98 17.47 28.21
CA LEU A 262 -21.33 18.03 28.15
C LEU A 262 -21.30 19.25 27.21
N GLN A 263 -22.33 19.41 26.36
CA GLN A 263 -22.57 20.48 25.36
C GLN A 263 -22.22 20.20 23.88
N ILE A 264 -22.44 18.98 23.37
CA ILE A 264 -22.55 18.75 21.92
C ILE A 264 -23.81 17.94 21.62
N GLU A 265 -24.99 18.45 22.01
CA GLU A 265 -26.28 17.87 21.57
C GLU A 265 -27.18 18.86 20.83
N SER A 266 -26.78 20.13 20.64
CA SER A 266 -27.64 21.14 19.99
C SER A 266 -27.20 21.63 18.62
N LEU A 267 -26.28 20.92 17.93
CA LEU A 267 -25.77 21.33 16.61
C LEU A 267 -26.03 20.33 15.47
N PHE A 268 -26.69 19.20 15.75
CA PHE A 268 -27.05 18.18 14.74
C PHE A 268 -28.52 18.24 14.29
N ALA A 269 -29.18 19.39 14.43
CA ALA A 269 -30.47 19.61 13.81
C ALA A 269 -30.28 20.35 12.49
N SER A 270 -30.52 19.63 11.39
CA SER A 270 -30.62 20.10 10.00
C SER A 270 -29.30 20.41 9.28
N GLN A 271 -28.82 19.45 8.47
CA GLN A 271 -28.30 19.66 7.10
C GLN A 271 -28.07 18.29 6.41
N PRO A 272 -28.05 18.26 5.05
CA PRO A 272 -28.56 17.14 4.27
C PRO A 272 -27.55 15.98 4.16
N THR A 273 -28.08 14.77 4.18
CA THR A 273 -27.40 13.51 3.89
C THR A 273 -26.51 13.60 2.65
N ALA A 274 -25.20 13.50 2.85
CA ALA A 274 -24.24 13.23 1.79
C ALA A 274 -24.56 11.86 1.17
N LEU A 275 -24.52 11.78 -0.16
CA LEU A 275 -24.73 10.55 -0.92
C LEU A 275 -23.71 9.48 -0.48
N LYS A 276 -24.16 8.50 0.33
CA LYS A 276 -23.48 7.22 0.52
C LYS A 276 -23.25 6.64 -0.89
N MET A 277 -22.01 6.41 -1.30
CA MET A 277 -21.79 5.36 -2.31
C MET A 277 -22.15 4.04 -1.63
N SER A 278 -23.43 3.67 -1.66
CA SER A 278 -23.84 2.38 -1.13
C SER A 278 -23.41 1.33 -2.13
N TYR A 279 -22.32 0.63 -1.82
CA TYR A 279 -22.11 -0.69 -2.39
C TYR A 279 -23.40 -1.49 -2.27
N PRO A 280 -23.78 -2.28 -3.29
CA PRO A 280 -24.91 -3.17 -3.15
C PRO A 280 -24.74 -4.05 -1.90
N ASP A 281 -25.86 -4.44 -1.31
CA ASP A 281 -25.87 -5.15 -0.02
C ASP A 281 -25.13 -6.49 -0.11
N LEU A 282 -24.05 -6.61 0.65
CA LEU A 282 -23.20 -7.79 0.77
C LEU A 282 -23.72 -8.77 1.83
N THR A 283 -24.62 -8.35 2.70
CA THR A 283 -25.12 -9.19 3.79
C THR A 283 -26.18 -10.20 3.34
N THR A 284 -26.65 -10.11 2.09
CA THR A 284 -27.65 -11.03 1.53
C THR A 284 -27.06 -12.39 1.13
N PHE A 285 -25.74 -12.48 1.02
CA PHE A 285 -25.06 -13.70 0.59
C PHE A 285 -24.82 -14.66 1.76
N LYS A 286 -24.75 -15.96 1.45
CA LYS A 286 -24.42 -17.02 2.42
C LYS A 286 -23.02 -17.58 2.22
N ALA A 287 -22.48 -17.48 1.01
CA ALA A 287 -21.19 -18.05 0.66
C ALA A 287 -20.40 -17.18 -0.30
N LEU A 288 -19.08 -17.28 -0.16
CA LEU A 288 -18.10 -16.68 -1.04
C LEU A 288 -17.29 -17.80 -1.72
N SER A 289 -17.27 -17.82 -3.05
CA SER A 289 -16.31 -18.63 -3.80
C SER A 289 -15.15 -17.78 -4.26
N PHE A 290 -13.93 -18.24 -4.03
CA PHE A 290 -12.70 -17.52 -4.34
C PHE A 290 -11.94 -18.21 -5.45
N ASP A 291 -11.47 -17.43 -6.42
CA ASP A 291 -10.18 -17.76 -7.04
C ASP A 291 -9.05 -17.68 -6.00
N CYS A 292 -8.01 -18.49 -6.14
CA CYS A 292 -6.93 -18.57 -5.14
C CYS A 292 -5.68 -17.81 -5.57
N TYR A 293 -5.15 -18.08 -6.76
CA TYR A 293 -3.83 -17.61 -7.19
C TYR A 293 -3.93 -16.27 -7.92
N GLY A 294 -3.25 -15.25 -7.40
CA GLY A 294 -3.41 -13.86 -7.82
C GLY A 294 -4.48 -13.10 -7.02
N THR A 295 -5.45 -13.81 -6.47
CA THR A 295 -6.52 -13.26 -5.60
C THR A 295 -6.11 -13.28 -4.11
N LEU A 296 -5.82 -14.49 -3.60
CA LEU A 296 -5.41 -14.76 -2.22
C LEU A 296 -3.89 -14.91 -2.10
N ILE A 297 -3.26 -15.55 -3.10
CA ILE A 297 -1.84 -15.87 -3.16
C ILE A 297 -1.09 -14.92 -4.09
N ASP A 298 0.09 -14.44 -3.66
CA ASP A 298 0.99 -13.62 -4.49
C ASP A 298 1.74 -14.50 -5.51
N GLN A 299 0.99 -14.86 -6.54
CA GLN A 299 1.41 -15.71 -7.63
C GLN A 299 2.53 -15.08 -8.46
N GLU A 300 2.49 -13.77 -8.69
CA GLU A 300 3.46 -13.07 -9.55
C GLU A 300 4.84 -13.05 -8.90
N SER A 301 4.93 -12.65 -7.63
CA SER A 301 6.20 -12.73 -6.89
C SER A 301 6.70 -14.17 -6.77
N GLY A 302 5.78 -15.13 -6.61
CA GLY A 302 6.08 -16.56 -6.60
C GLY A 302 6.70 -17.05 -7.91
N MET A 303 6.11 -16.70 -9.05
CA MET A 303 6.61 -17.02 -10.38
C MET A 303 7.98 -16.39 -10.64
N ILE A 304 8.19 -15.12 -10.28
CA ILE A 304 9.50 -14.47 -10.45
C ILE A 304 10.60 -15.23 -9.72
N ARG A 305 10.32 -15.74 -8.51
CA ARG A 305 11.26 -16.59 -7.76
C ARG A 305 11.52 -17.91 -8.47
N GLY A 306 10.46 -18.57 -8.95
CA GLY A 306 10.57 -19.83 -9.69
C GLY A 306 11.34 -19.70 -11.01
N LEU A 307 11.23 -18.56 -11.67
CA LEU A 307 11.90 -18.27 -12.94
C LEU A 307 13.36 -17.78 -12.76
N GLN A 308 13.87 -17.67 -11.53
CA GLN A 308 15.25 -17.22 -11.29
C GLN A 308 16.34 -18.02 -12.02
N PRO A 309 16.23 -19.35 -12.19
CA PRO A 309 17.23 -20.11 -12.96
C PRO A 309 17.33 -19.63 -14.42
N ILE A 310 16.22 -19.17 -15.02
CA ILE A 310 16.20 -18.57 -16.36
C ILE A 310 16.68 -17.11 -16.28
N ILE A 311 16.12 -16.31 -15.36
CA ILE A 311 16.39 -14.86 -15.25
C ILE A 311 17.88 -14.56 -15.01
N SER A 312 18.53 -15.34 -14.15
CA SER A 312 19.94 -15.17 -13.83
C SER A 312 20.85 -15.36 -15.05
N ARG A 313 20.48 -16.27 -15.97
CA ARG A 313 21.22 -16.65 -17.18
C ARG A 313 20.91 -15.80 -18.40
N LEU A 314 19.86 -14.96 -18.35
CA LEU A 314 19.57 -14.04 -19.44
C LEU A 314 20.69 -13.00 -19.63
N PRO A 315 20.99 -12.57 -20.87
CA PRO A 315 21.87 -11.43 -21.14
C PRO A 315 21.40 -10.16 -20.42
N SER A 316 22.32 -9.28 -20.01
CA SER A 316 21.99 -8.01 -19.35
C SER A 316 21.06 -7.13 -20.19
N GLU A 317 21.15 -7.24 -21.52
CA GLU A 317 20.35 -6.45 -22.45
C GLU A 317 18.94 -7.00 -22.70
N SER A 318 18.64 -8.21 -22.25
CA SER A 318 17.33 -8.83 -22.47
C SER A 318 16.19 -8.01 -21.86
N ASP A 319 15.14 -7.78 -22.64
CA ASP A 319 13.93 -7.08 -22.18
C ASP A 319 13.26 -7.82 -21.02
N TYR A 320 13.29 -9.16 -21.02
CA TYR A 320 12.81 -9.99 -19.92
C TYR A 320 13.61 -9.79 -18.62
N LYS A 321 14.91 -9.45 -18.73
CA LYS A 321 15.75 -9.16 -17.56
C LYS A 321 15.55 -7.73 -17.05
N LYS A 322 15.32 -6.77 -17.96
CA LYS A 322 15.00 -5.37 -17.64
C LYS A 322 13.59 -5.23 -17.07
N ASN A 323 12.65 -6.05 -17.53
CA ASN A 323 11.26 -6.08 -17.11
C ASN A 323 10.75 -7.52 -16.93
N PRO A 324 10.90 -8.11 -15.73
CA PRO A 324 10.45 -9.48 -15.44
C PRO A 324 8.94 -9.72 -15.63
N VAL A 325 8.10 -8.67 -15.66
CA VAL A 325 6.66 -8.80 -15.93
C VAL A 325 6.41 -9.37 -17.33
N LEU A 326 7.20 -8.95 -18.32
CA LEU A 326 7.09 -9.50 -19.69
C LEU A 326 7.39 -11.00 -19.71
N LEU A 327 8.31 -11.46 -18.87
CA LEU A 327 8.66 -12.87 -18.77
C LEU A 327 7.53 -13.67 -18.11
N ILE A 328 6.90 -13.13 -17.08
CA ILE A 328 5.72 -13.74 -16.43
C ILE A 328 4.57 -13.85 -17.43
N GLN A 329 4.31 -12.80 -18.21
CA GLN A 329 3.28 -12.81 -19.25
C GLN A 329 3.56 -13.89 -20.28
N ARG A 330 4.82 -13.98 -20.77
CA ARG A 330 5.21 -15.02 -21.72
C ARG A 330 5.10 -16.42 -21.13
N PHE A 331 5.52 -16.62 -19.88
CA PHE A 331 5.37 -17.88 -19.17
C PHE A 331 3.89 -18.28 -19.00
N HIS A 332 3.03 -17.30 -18.71
CA HIS A 332 1.59 -17.51 -18.58
C HIS A 332 0.96 -17.93 -19.91
N GLU A 333 1.33 -17.29 -21.03
CA GLU A 333 0.88 -17.70 -22.37
C GLU A 333 1.25 -19.16 -22.68
N LEU A 334 2.49 -19.57 -22.37
CA LEU A 334 2.93 -20.96 -22.55
C LEU A 334 2.13 -21.93 -21.68
N THR A 335 1.80 -21.52 -20.45
CA THR A 335 0.96 -22.29 -19.52
C THR A 335 -0.44 -22.47 -20.09
N GLN A 336 -1.07 -21.40 -20.57
CA GLN A 336 -2.41 -21.46 -21.18
C GLN A 336 -2.47 -22.40 -22.38
N VAL A 337 -1.48 -22.37 -23.26
CA VAL A 337 -1.42 -23.28 -24.43
C VAL A 337 -1.43 -24.75 -24.00
N ILE A 338 -0.73 -25.09 -22.91
CA ILE A 338 -0.71 -26.47 -22.41
C ILE A 338 -2.01 -26.81 -21.69
N GLU A 339 -2.57 -25.89 -20.89
CA GLU A 339 -3.88 -26.08 -20.23
C GLU A 339 -4.98 -26.37 -21.26
N GLU A 340 -5.04 -25.61 -22.35
CA GLU A 340 -6.03 -25.78 -23.43
C GLU A 340 -5.82 -27.09 -24.21
N GLY A 341 -4.57 -27.46 -24.48
CA GLY A 341 -4.23 -28.68 -25.20
C GLY A 341 -4.35 -29.97 -24.38
N GLN A 342 -4.21 -29.88 -23.05
CA GLN A 342 -4.18 -31.03 -22.12
C GLN A 342 -4.95 -30.72 -20.82
N PRO A 343 -6.29 -30.62 -20.88
CA PRO A 343 -7.11 -30.10 -19.78
C PRO A 343 -7.15 -30.97 -18.52
N THR A 344 -6.62 -32.19 -18.56
CA THR A 344 -6.52 -33.11 -17.42
C THR A 344 -5.09 -33.26 -16.87
N LEU A 345 -4.09 -32.64 -17.51
CA LEU A 345 -2.72 -32.69 -17.03
C LEU A 345 -2.62 -31.90 -15.72
N ARG A 346 -1.95 -32.44 -14.69
CA ARG A 346 -1.79 -31.76 -13.39
C ARG A 346 -1.01 -30.44 -13.54
N TYR A 347 -1.43 -29.42 -12.80
CA TYR A 347 -0.88 -28.07 -12.93
C TYR A 347 0.63 -28.02 -12.67
N GLY A 348 1.15 -28.77 -11.68
CA GLY A 348 2.60 -28.91 -11.48
C GLY A 348 3.36 -29.37 -12.74
N ASN A 349 2.83 -30.34 -13.47
CA ASN A 349 3.44 -30.79 -14.74
C ASN A 349 3.33 -29.72 -15.84
N ILE A 350 2.24 -28.94 -15.86
CA ILE A 350 2.09 -27.79 -16.77
C ILE A 350 3.19 -26.77 -16.51
N VAL A 351 3.41 -26.39 -15.25
CA VAL A 351 4.49 -25.46 -14.84
C VAL A 351 5.86 -25.98 -15.29
N SER A 352 6.16 -27.25 -15.02
CA SER A 352 7.42 -27.89 -15.42
C SER A 352 7.62 -27.87 -16.95
N ARG A 353 6.57 -28.18 -17.72
CA ARG A 353 6.63 -28.15 -19.19
C ARG A 353 6.74 -26.72 -19.73
N SER A 354 5.97 -25.77 -19.23
CA SER A 354 6.06 -24.37 -19.61
C SER A 354 7.43 -23.78 -19.30
N PHE A 355 8.04 -24.19 -18.20
CA PHE A 355 9.40 -23.77 -17.84
C PHE A 355 10.42 -24.28 -18.87
N LYS A 356 10.34 -25.56 -19.24
CA LYS A 356 11.19 -26.14 -20.28
C LYS A 356 10.97 -25.47 -21.64
N SER A 357 9.71 -25.21 -22.02
CA SER A 357 9.37 -24.48 -23.24
C SER A 357 9.97 -23.07 -23.24
N LEU A 358 9.86 -22.34 -22.13
CA LEU A 358 10.42 -21.00 -22.00
C LEU A 358 11.95 -21.02 -22.04
N ALA A 359 12.59 -21.94 -21.33
CA ALA A 359 14.04 -22.10 -21.35
C ALA A 359 14.55 -22.39 -22.77
N ASN A 360 13.86 -23.28 -23.51
CA ASN A 360 14.16 -23.59 -24.90
C ASN A 360 13.95 -22.38 -25.83
N GLU A 361 12.82 -21.66 -25.69
CA GLU A 361 12.53 -20.45 -26.48
C GLU A 361 13.63 -19.38 -26.30
N LEU A 362 14.17 -19.28 -25.09
CA LEU A 362 15.22 -18.31 -24.74
C LEU A 362 16.64 -18.84 -24.96
N ASN A 363 16.80 -20.08 -25.45
CA ASN A 363 18.09 -20.77 -25.61
C ASN A 363 18.92 -20.82 -24.31
N ILE A 364 18.26 -21.03 -23.18
CA ILE A 364 18.89 -21.15 -21.85
C ILE A 364 18.91 -22.61 -21.43
N SER A 365 20.10 -23.12 -21.13
CA SER A 365 20.27 -24.44 -20.51
C SER A 365 20.18 -24.31 -18.99
N VAL A 366 19.23 -25.03 -18.38
CA VAL A 366 19.04 -25.11 -16.93
C VAL A 366 19.33 -26.56 -16.49
N PRO A 367 20.21 -26.79 -15.51
CA PRO A 367 20.48 -28.13 -14.97
C PRO A 367 19.21 -28.79 -14.42
N GLU A 368 19.12 -30.12 -14.56
CA GLU A 368 17.95 -30.88 -14.09
C GLU A 368 17.72 -30.74 -12.58
N GLU A 369 18.79 -30.66 -11.79
CA GLU A 369 18.73 -30.43 -10.35
C GLU A 369 18.00 -29.12 -9.97
N GLU A 370 18.16 -28.06 -10.76
CA GLU A 370 17.46 -26.79 -10.58
C GLU A 370 15.98 -26.86 -11.01
N MET A 371 15.57 -27.91 -11.73
CA MET A 371 14.19 -28.12 -12.20
C MET A 371 13.37 -29.09 -11.34
N ASN A 372 14.01 -29.85 -10.44
CA ASN A 372 13.37 -30.92 -9.65
C ASN A 372 12.17 -30.47 -8.80
N HIS A 373 12.09 -29.18 -8.44
CA HIS A 373 11.03 -28.65 -7.56
C HIS A 373 9.91 -27.95 -8.33
N LEU A 374 10.00 -27.81 -9.66
CA LEU A 374 9.06 -27.00 -10.45
C LEU A 374 7.61 -27.46 -10.32
N GLU A 375 7.36 -28.76 -10.17
CA GLU A 375 5.99 -29.29 -10.06
C GLU A 375 5.32 -28.92 -8.73
N SER A 376 6.10 -28.76 -7.66
CA SER A 376 5.60 -28.37 -6.33
C SER A 376 5.73 -26.87 -6.04
N LEU A 377 6.35 -26.13 -6.96
CA LEU A 377 6.60 -24.70 -6.83
C LEU A 377 5.32 -23.89 -6.53
N PRO A 378 4.16 -24.11 -7.19
CA PRO A 378 2.95 -23.35 -6.91
C PRO A 378 2.48 -23.44 -5.45
N GLY A 379 2.67 -24.60 -4.81
CA GLY A 379 2.34 -24.83 -3.41
C GLY A 379 3.25 -24.11 -2.41
N THR A 380 4.32 -23.45 -2.87
CA THR A 380 5.26 -22.67 -2.03
C THR A 380 5.00 -21.16 -2.06
N TRP A 381 4.05 -20.70 -2.87
CA TRP A 381 3.76 -19.28 -3.01
C TRP A 381 3.00 -18.76 -1.79
N LEU A 382 3.34 -17.55 -1.36
CA LEU A 382 2.85 -16.96 -0.11
C LEU A 382 1.56 -16.15 -0.35
N PRO A 383 0.65 -16.10 0.63
CA PRO A 383 -0.51 -15.21 0.58
C PRO A 383 -0.11 -13.74 0.57
N PHE A 384 -0.97 -12.89 0.00
CA PHE A 384 -0.86 -11.46 0.21
C PHE A 384 -1.04 -11.12 1.70
N PRO A 385 -0.41 -10.04 2.22
CA PRO A 385 -0.45 -9.71 3.65
C PRO A 385 -1.86 -9.50 4.22
N ASP A 386 -2.81 -9.06 3.40
CA ASP A 386 -4.21 -8.82 3.77
C ASP A 386 -5.11 -10.06 3.66
N THR A 387 -4.64 -11.13 3.01
CA THR A 387 -5.45 -12.30 2.71
C THR A 387 -5.95 -13.00 3.97
N ILE A 388 -5.04 -13.40 4.87
CA ILE A 388 -5.42 -14.17 6.06
C ILE A 388 -6.33 -13.35 6.99
N PRO A 389 -5.99 -12.09 7.37
CA PRO A 389 -6.89 -11.29 8.22
C PRO A 389 -8.26 -11.06 7.59
N GLY A 390 -8.31 -10.77 6.29
CA GLY A 390 -9.57 -10.56 5.59
C GLY A 390 -10.42 -11.82 5.52
N LEU A 391 -9.83 -12.98 5.21
CA LEU A 391 -10.55 -14.26 5.21
C LEU A 391 -11.11 -14.60 6.60
N GLN A 392 -10.37 -14.32 7.69
CA GLN A 392 -10.88 -14.54 9.05
C GLN A 392 -12.12 -13.68 9.36
N ILE A 393 -12.16 -12.44 8.86
CA ILE A 393 -13.35 -11.58 8.99
C ILE A 393 -14.50 -12.15 8.17
N LEU A 394 -14.26 -12.47 6.90
CA LEU A 394 -15.27 -13.01 5.99
C LEU A 394 -15.86 -14.33 6.50
N LYS A 395 -15.04 -15.18 7.13
CA LYS A 395 -15.46 -16.47 7.69
C LYS A 395 -16.50 -16.34 8.81
N LYS A 396 -16.58 -15.18 9.49
CA LYS A 396 -17.60 -14.93 10.51
C LYS A 396 -19.02 -14.91 9.92
N HIS A 397 -19.13 -14.48 8.67
CA HIS A 397 -20.41 -14.17 8.03
C HIS A 397 -20.78 -15.13 6.90
N TYR A 398 -19.78 -15.74 6.26
CA TYR A 398 -19.97 -16.55 5.07
C TYR A 398 -19.30 -17.92 5.16
N LYS A 399 -19.85 -18.87 4.41
CA LYS A 399 -19.10 -20.06 4.00
C LYS A 399 -18.05 -19.67 2.96
N LEU A 400 -16.82 -20.14 3.12
CA LEU A 400 -15.70 -19.82 2.23
C LEU A 400 -15.33 -21.05 1.40
N ILE A 401 -15.27 -20.88 0.08
CA ILE A 401 -15.00 -21.93 -0.89
C ILE A 401 -13.84 -21.50 -1.78
N ILE A 402 -12.87 -22.39 -2.03
CA ILE A 402 -11.87 -22.19 -3.09
C ILE A 402 -12.32 -22.90 -4.36
N LEU A 403 -12.25 -22.20 -5.50
CA LEU A 403 -12.32 -22.77 -6.84
C LEU A 403 -11.03 -22.44 -7.59
N THR A 404 -10.11 -23.41 -7.68
CA THR A 404 -8.73 -23.18 -8.12
C THR A 404 -8.33 -24.01 -9.33
N ASN A 405 -7.57 -23.42 -10.26
CA ASN A 405 -6.89 -24.10 -11.37
C ASN A 405 -5.66 -24.91 -10.92
N MET A 406 -5.64 -25.41 -9.69
CA MET A 406 -4.47 -26.08 -9.11
C MET A 406 -4.72 -27.58 -8.97
N ASP A 407 -3.67 -28.39 -8.92
CA ASP A 407 -3.74 -29.79 -8.51
C ASP A 407 -3.83 -29.93 -6.97
N LYS A 408 -4.16 -31.13 -6.49
CA LYS A 408 -4.46 -31.38 -5.07
C LYS A 408 -3.27 -31.15 -4.15
N ASP A 409 -2.07 -31.56 -4.56
CA ASP A 409 -0.88 -31.48 -3.72
C ASP A 409 -0.45 -30.02 -3.52
N ASN A 410 -0.47 -29.24 -4.60
CA ASN A 410 -0.18 -27.82 -4.56
C ASN A 410 -1.26 -27.05 -3.79
N ALA A 411 -2.54 -27.37 -4.00
CA ALA A 411 -3.63 -26.76 -3.23
C ALA A 411 -3.51 -27.06 -1.73
N ALA A 412 -3.25 -28.31 -1.35
CA ALA A 412 -3.07 -28.71 0.04
C ALA A 412 -1.87 -28.01 0.71
N SER A 413 -0.78 -27.81 -0.03
CA SER A 413 0.38 -27.07 0.46
C SER A 413 0.07 -25.58 0.67
N THR A 414 -0.62 -24.95 -0.28
CA THR A 414 -1.09 -23.56 -0.18
C THR A 414 -2.01 -23.33 1.00
N LEU A 415 -2.94 -24.26 1.27
CA LEU A 415 -3.87 -24.15 2.40
C LEU A 415 -3.16 -24.06 3.76
N LYS A 416 -1.97 -24.66 3.90
CA LYS A 416 -1.16 -24.54 5.14
C LYS A 416 -0.75 -23.09 5.39
N TYR A 417 -0.43 -22.34 4.33
CA TYR A 417 -0.07 -20.92 4.44
C TYR A 417 -1.27 -20.00 4.66
N LEU A 418 -2.50 -20.47 4.37
CA LEU A 418 -3.72 -19.71 4.60
C LEU A 418 -4.27 -19.88 6.03
N GLN A 419 -3.69 -20.78 6.83
CA GLN A 419 -4.05 -20.93 8.23
C GLN A 419 -3.79 -19.62 9.02
N PRO A 420 -4.65 -19.29 10.01
CA PRO A 420 -5.77 -20.09 10.51
C PRO A 420 -7.11 -19.83 9.78
N ALA A 421 -7.11 -19.24 8.59
CA ALA A 421 -8.36 -19.08 7.84
C ALA A 421 -8.88 -20.47 7.39
N GLU A 422 -10.13 -20.76 7.72
CA GLU A 422 -10.77 -22.03 7.41
C GLU A 422 -11.67 -21.93 6.18
N PHE A 423 -11.55 -22.89 5.28
CA PHE A 423 -12.42 -23.03 4.12
C PHE A 423 -13.37 -24.21 4.33
N ASP A 424 -14.65 -24.02 4.02
CA ASP A 424 -15.65 -25.07 4.10
C ASP A 424 -15.43 -26.12 3.00
N LYS A 425 -14.99 -25.66 1.82
CA LYS A 425 -14.72 -26.49 0.65
C LYS A 425 -13.58 -25.96 -0.20
N VAL A 426 -12.88 -26.87 -0.86
CA VAL A 426 -11.81 -26.59 -1.82
C VAL A 426 -12.05 -27.48 -3.03
N TYR A 427 -12.31 -26.85 -4.18
CA TYR A 427 -12.52 -27.52 -5.45
C TYR A 427 -11.35 -27.23 -6.37
N THR A 428 -10.63 -28.28 -6.73
CA THR A 428 -9.42 -28.20 -7.55
C THR A 428 -9.73 -28.54 -9.00
N ALA A 429 -8.92 -28.05 -9.95
CA ALA A 429 -9.05 -28.44 -11.35
C ALA A 429 -8.88 -29.96 -11.55
N GLU A 430 -8.09 -30.61 -10.69
CA GLU A 430 -7.92 -32.05 -10.66
C GLU A 430 -9.21 -32.79 -10.26
N ASP A 431 -9.97 -32.27 -9.29
CA ASP A 431 -11.29 -32.83 -8.93
C ASP A 431 -12.32 -32.67 -10.07
N ILE A 432 -12.26 -31.55 -10.77
CA ILE A 432 -13.22 -31.16 -11.80
C ILE A 432 -12.89 -31.82 -13.15
N GLY A 433 -11.62 -32.11 -13.41
CA GLY A 433 -11.13 -32.61 -14.69
C GLY A 433 -11.04 -31.54 -15.79
N SER A 434 -10.96 -30.25 -15.42
CA SER A 434 -10.79 -29.13 -16.35
C SER A 434 -10.30 -27.86 -15.65
N TYR A 435 -9.78 -26.92 -16.44
CA TYR A 435 -9.32 -25.60 -15.98
C TYR A 435 -10.34 -24.49 -16.32
N LYS A 436 -10.52 -23.53 -15.41
CA LYS A 436 -11.21 -22.26 -15.70
C LYS A 436 -10.52 -21.58 -16.89
N PRO A 437 -11.28 -20.97 -17.84
CA PRO A 437 -12.70 -20.60 -17.76
C PRO A 437 -13.69 -21.66 -18.31
N ALA A 438 -13.33 -22.95 -18.34
CA ALA A 438 -14.26 -23.97 -18.81
C ALA A 438 -15.57 -23.97 -18.00
N LYS A 439 -16.69 -24.18 -18.70
CA LYS A 439 -18.04 -24.21 -18.10
C LYS A 439 -18.15 -25.25 -16.98
N ALA A 440 -17.45 -26.38 -17.12
CA ALA A 440 -17.46 -27.47 -16.15
C ALA A 440 -17.01 -27.05 -14.74
N ASN A 441 -16.08 -26.09 -14.61
CA ASN A 441 -15.64 -25.61 -13.30
C ASN A 441 -16.74 -24.90 -12.53
N PHE A 442 -17.54 -24.08 -13.20
CA PHE A 442 -18.64 -23.35 -12.59
C PHE A 442 -19.85 -24.25 -12.35
N ASP A 443 -20.16 -25.17 -13.28
CA ASP A 443 -21.20 -26.18 -13.07
C ASP A 443 -20.89 -27.02 -11.83
N TYR A 444 -19.66 -27.52 -11.72
CA TYR A 444 -19.21 -28.30 -10.57
C TYR A 444 -19.34 -27.49 -9.26
N LEU A 445 -18.93 -26.22 -9.26
CA LEU A 445 -19.11 -25.33 -8.12
C LEU A 445 -20.58 -25.25 -7.71
N PHE A 446 -21.49 -25.01 -8.65
CA PHE A 446 -22.91 -24.81 -8.34
C PHE A 446 -23.58 -26.09 -7.80
N ASP A 447 -23.30 -27.23 -8.43
CA ASP A 447 -23.83 -28.52 -8.00
C ASP A 447 -23.37 -28.86 -6.57
N HIS A 448 -22.07 -28.66 -6.28
CA HIS A 448 -21.52 -29.00 -4.97
C HIS A 448 -21.84 -27.98 -3.89
N LEU A 449 -22.04 -26.70 -4.21
CA LEU A 449 -22.56 -25.72 -3.25
C LEU A 449 -23.95 -26.12 -2.74
N LYS A 450 -24.78 -26.64 -3.65
CA LYS A 450 -26.13 -27.09 -3.33
C LYS A 450 -26.12 -28.36 -2.49
N SER A 451 -25.37 -29.38 -2.91
CA SER A 451 -25.29 -30.66 -2.19
C SER A 451 -24.54 -30.55 -0.86
N ASP A 452 -23.42 -29.85 -0.83
CA ASP A 452 -22.48 -29.90 0.30
C ASP A 452 -22.79 -28.83 1.34
N LEU A 453 -23.23 -27.65 0.91
CA LEU A 453 -23.33 -26.46 1.75
C LEU A 453 -24.74 -25.89 1.84
N SER A 454 -25.71 -26.45 1.11
CA SER A 454 -27.10 -25.95 1.02
C SER A 454 -27.18 -24.48 0.60
N VAL A 455 -26.32 -24.10 -0.34
CA VAL A 455 -26.25 -22.75 -0.94
C VAL A 455 -26.69 -22.84 -2.40
N ASP A 456 -27.59 -21.94 -2.82
CA ASP A 456 -28.10 -21.93 -4.20
C ASP A 456 -27.82 -20.58 -4.89
N LYS A 457 -27.07 -20.61 -5.99
CA LYS A 457 -26.75 -19.40 -6.76
C LYS A 457 -28.00 -18.75 -7.36
N ASP A 458 -29.02 -19.53 -7.74
CA ASP A 458 -30.22 -19.03 -8.41
C ASP A 458 -31.12 -18.28 -7.42
N ARG A 459 -30.88 -18.48 -6.12
CA ARG A 459 -31.47 -17.71 -5.03
C ARG A 459 -30.64 -16.48 -4.64
N GLY A 460 -29.56 -16.20 -5.37
CA GLY A 460 -28.66 -15.08 -5.10
C GLY A 460 -27.79 -15.26 -3.86
N GLU A 461 -27.58 -16.49 -3.38
CA GLU A 461 -26.89 -16.77 -2.11
C GLU A 461 -25.36 -16.87 -2.25
N LEU A 462 -24.84 -16.89 -3.48
CA LEU A 462 -23.41 -17.02 -3.80
C LEU A 462 -22.85 -15.71 -4.37
N LEU A 463 -21.69 -15.30 -3.85
CA LEU A 463 -20.89 -14.21 -4.39
C LEU A 463 -19.50 -14.74 -4.80
N HIS A 464 -19.08 -14.46 -6.03
CA HIS A 464 -17.77 -14.91 -6.52
C HIS A 464 -16.71 -13.81 -6.40
N VAL A 465 -15.53 -14.14 -5.89
CA VAL A 465 -14.46 -13.18 -5.59
C VAL A 465 -13.17 -13.61 -6.31
N ALA A 466 -12.66 -12.77 -7.19
CA ALA A 466 -11.49 -13.12 -7.99
C ALA A 466 -10.69 -11.88 -8.41
N ARG A 467 -9.45 -12.11 -8.83
CA ARG A 467 -8.63 -11.13 -9.56
C ARG A 467 -8.74 -11.34 -11.07
N SER A 468 -8.76 -12.58 -11.54
CA SER A 468 -8.66 -12.89 -12.98
C SER A 468 -9.92 -12.46 -13.74
N LEU A 469 -9.75 -11.57 -14.71
CA LEU A 469 -10.86 -11.16 -15.56
C LEU A 469 -11.27 -12.28 -16.51
N THR A 470 -10.30 -12.96 -17.12
CA THR A 470 -10.53 -13.99 -18.15
C THR A 470 -11.00 -15.32 -17.56
N ALA A 471 -10.37 -15.78 -16.48
CA ALA A 471 -10.65 -17.08 -15.89
C ALA A 471 -11.93 -17.07 -15.03
N ASP A 472 -12.27 -15.92 -14.44
CA ASP A 472 -13.32 -15.83 -13.43
C ASP A 472 -14.44 -14.84 -13.78
N HIS A 473 -14.12 -13.58 -14.09
CA HIS A 473 -15.19 -12.58 -14.27
C HIS A 473 -15.95 -12.69 -15.61
N VAL A 474 -15.29 -13.08 -16.70
CA VAL A 474 -15.94 -13.39 -17.97
C VAL A 474 -16.95 -14.55 -17.84
N PRO A 475 -16.58 -15.71 -17.26
CA PRO A 475 -17.55 -16.77 -17.01
C PRO A 475 -18.59 -16.36 -15.94
N ALA A 476 -18.23 -15.62 -14.90
CA ALA A 476 -19.20 -15.13 -13.91
C ALA A 476 -20.32 -14.34 -14.57
N LYS A 477 -19.99 -13.41 -15.49
CA LYS A 477 -20.99 -12.69 -16.30
C LYS A 477 -21.86 -13.65 -17.11
N ARG A 478 -21.25 -14.62 -17.79
CA ARG A 478 -21.95 -15.63 -18.62
C ARG A 478 -22.97 -16.43 -17.82
N PHE A 479 -22.68 -16.75 -16.55
CA PHE A 479 -23.57 -17.49 -15.66
C PHE A 479 -24.52 -16.61 -14.84
N GLY A 480 -24.50 -15.29 -15.04
CA GLY A 480 -25.29 -14.34 -14.25
C GLY A 480 -24.87 -14.30 -12.77
N LEU A 481 -23.63 -14.64 -12.48
CA LEU A 481 -23.10 -14.70 -11.12
C LEU A 481 -22.62 -13.33 -10.67
N ARG A 482 -23.17 -12.85 -9.56
CA ARG A 482 -22.71 -11.62 -8.90
C ARG A 482 -21.27 -11.82 -8.44
N SER A 483 -20.41 -10.84 -8.68
CA SER A 483 -18.98 -10.98 -8.38
C SER A 483 -18.30 -9.72 -7.89
N VAL A 484 -17.20 -9.92 -7.15
CA VAL A 484 -16.30 -8.91 -6.59
C VAL A 484 -14.95 -9.02 -7.28
N TRP A 485 -14.50 -7.94 -7.91
CA TRP A 485 -13.16 -7.87 -8.46
C TRP A 485 -12.16 -7.37 -7.43
N ILE A 486 -11.21 -8.22 -7.08
CA ILE A 486 -10.05 -7.89 -6.25
C ILE A 486 -8.93 -7.43 -7.20
N SER A 487 -8.88 -6.13 -7.46
CA SER A 487 -8.11 -5.55 -8.57
C SER A 487 -6.61 -5.79 -8.45
N ARG A 488 -6.05 -5.66 -7.24
CA ARG A 488 -4.60 -5.68 -6.96
C ARG A 488 -3.79 -4.76 -7.88
N GLY A 489 -4.37 -3.64 -8.35
CA GLY A 489 -3.73 -2.72 -9.29
C GLY A 489 -3.97 -3.04 -10.78
N GLY A 490 -4.71 -4.11 -11.09
CA GLY A 490 -5.03 -4.56 -12.46
C GLY A 490 -5.91 -3.62 -13.28
N GLU A 491 -6.40 -2.52 -12.71
CA GLU A 491 -7.04 -1.43 -13.44
C GLU A 491 -6.09 -0.55 -14.21
N LYS A 492 -4.80 -0.63 -13.89
CA LYS A 492 -3.75 0.12 -14.58
C LYS A 492 -3.05 -0.82 -15.55
N LYS A 493 -2.63 -0.29 -16.69
CA LYS A 493 -1.93 -1.05 -17.72
C LYS A 493 -0.65 -1.70 -17.20
N GLU A 494 0.03 -1.05 -16.25
CA GLU A 494 1.24 -1.57 -15.61
C GLU A 494 0.95 -2.67 -14.58
N GLY A 495 -0.29 -2.79 -14.11
CA GLY A 495 -0.74 -3.78 -13.11
C GLY A 495 -1.53 -4.96 -13.70
N THR A 496 -1.74 -4.99 -15.02
CA THR A 496 -2.44 -6.04 -15.76
C THR A 496 -1.95 -7.44 -15.38
N GLY A 497 -0.63 -7.61 -15.29
CA GLY A 497 -0.01 -8.84 -14.79
C GLY A 497 -0.59 -10.10 -15.42
N VAL A 498 -0.92 -11.10 -14.59
CA VAL A 498 -1.65 -12.32 -14.99
C VAL A 498 -3.18 -12.20 -14.83
N GLY A 499 -3.68 -11.06 -14.32
CA GLY A 499 -5.09 -10.82 -14.06
C GLY A 499 -5.92 -10.46 -15.30
N GLY A 500 -5.27 -10.13 -16.41
CA GLY A 500 -5.91 -9.73 -17.66
C GLY A 500 -6.13 -8.22 -17.77
N ASP A 501 -6.23 -7.73 -19.01
CA ASP A 501 -6.34 -6.31 -19.31
C ASP A 501 -7.80 -5.85 -19.15
N TYR A 502 -8.05 -5.03 -18.13
CA TYR A 502 -9.39 -4.52 -17.85
C TYR A 502 -9.96 -3.65 -18.96
N GLU A 503 -9.17 -2.75 -19.55
CA GLU A 503 -9.67 -1.88 -20.62
C GLU A 503 -10.10 -2.66 -21.84
N ARG A 504 -9.41 -3.78 -22.12
CA ARG A 504 -9.78 -4.70 -23.20
C ARG A 504 -11.04 -5.51 -22.88
N LEU A 505 -11.25 -5.89 -21.62
CA LEU A 505 -12.26 -6.86 -21.21
C LEU A 505 -13.48 -6.24 -20.51
N LYS A 506 -13.53 -4.92 -20.32
CA LYS A 506 -14.59 -4.23 -19.57
C LYS A 506 -16.01 -4.52 -20.08
N GLU A 507 -16.16 -4.75 -21.38
CA GLU A 507 -17.43 -5.12 -22.00
C GLU A 507 -17.80 -6.60 -21.80
N ASP A 508 -16.83 -7.46 -21.47
CA ASP A 508 -17.00 -8.90 -21.27
C ASP A 508 -17.16 -9.30 -19.80
N VAL A 509 -17.00 -8.35 -18.88
CA VAL A 509 -17.16 -8.54 -17.43
C VAL A 509 -18.34 -7.75 -16.87
N ALA A 510 -18.80 -8.11 -15.67
CA ALA A 510 -19.95 -7.48 -15.00
C ALA A 510 -19.89 -7.64 -13.47
N PHE A 511 -18.70 -7.54 -12.88
CA PHE A 511 -18.57 -7.52 -11.42
C PHE A 511 -19.28 -6.28 -10.86
N GLU A 512 -19.95 -6.44 -9.72
CA GLU A 512 -20.76 -5.39 -9.09
C GLU A 512 -19.97 -4.62 -8.04
N TRP A 513 -18.93 -5.26 -7.47
CA TRP A 513 -18.03 -4.61 -6.53
C TRP A 513 -16.60 -4.69 -7.04
N ARG A 514 -15.81 -3.73 -6.58
CA ARG A 514 -14.38 -3.66 -6.82
C ARG A 514 -13.71 -3.22 -5.53
N PHE A 515 -12.70 -3.98 -5.12
CA PHE A 515 -11.80 -3.62 -4.04
C PHE A 515 -10.36 -3.86 -4.45
N ASP A 516 -9.43 -3.12 -3.86
CA ASP A 516 -8.01 -3.28 -4.20
C ASP A 516 -7.36 -4.48 -3.49
N SER A 517 -8.03 -5.04 -2.48
CA SER A 517 -7.51 -6.12 -1.64
C SER A 517 -8.63 -6.91 -0.96
N ILE A 518 -8.31 -8.12 -0.47
CA ILE A 518 -9.25 -8.93 0.33
C ILE A 518 -9.54 -8.24 1.66
N GLY A 519 -8.55 -7.57 2.26
CA GLY A 519 -8.74 -6.78 3.48
C GLY A 519 -9.81 -5.70 3.32
N LYS A 520 -9.73 -4.89 2.25
CA LYS A 520 -10.72 -3.82 1.99
C LYS A 520 -12.12 -4.35 1.72
N PHE A 521 -12.21 -5.48 1.01
CA PHE A 521 -13.49 -6.16 0.83
C PHE A 521 -14.07 -6.63 2.17
N ALA A 522 -13.25 -7.25 3.02
CA ALA A 522 -13.67 -7.73 4.33
C ALA A 522 -14.10 -6.61 5.29
N GLU A 523 -13.40 -5.47 5.29
CA GLU A 523 -13.79 -4.27 6.05
C GLU A 523 -15.20 -3.79 5.68
N GLU A 524 -15.51 -3.74 4.37
CA GLU A 524 -16.82 -3.31 3.90
C GLU A 524 -17.92 -4.31 4.25
N VAL A 525 -17.63 -5.62 4.19
CA VAL A 525 -18.54 -6.67 4.68
C VAL A 525 -18.84 -6.46 6.16
N GLU A 526 -17.81 -6.34 7.01
CA GLU A 526 -17.97 -6.18 8.45
C GLU A 526 -18.81 -4.93 8.77
N ARG A 527 -18.57 -3.83 8.05
CA ARG A 527 -19.34 -2.59 8.17
C ARG A 527 -20.82 -2.81 7.89
N GLN A 528 -21.17 -3.48 6.79
CA GLN A 528 -22.57 -3.70 6.42
C GLN A 528 -23.29 -4.66 7.38
N PHE A 529 -22.64 -5.70 7.87
CA PHE A 529 -23.22 -6.59 8.89
C PHE A 529 -23.41 -5.87 10.24
N ALA A 530 -22.46 -5.02 10.64
CA ALA A 530 -22.60 -4.21 11.85
C ALA A 530 -23.79 -3.24 11.75
N GLU A 531 -24.02 -2.61 10.59
CA GLU A 531 -25.18 -1.72 10.37
C GLU A 531 -26.53 -2.42 10.48
N LYS A 532 -26.61 -3.75 10.28
CA LYS A 532 -27.86 -4.53 10.40
C LYS A 532 -28.11 -5.13 11.79
N THR A 533 -27.11 -5.05 12.67
CA THR A 533 -27.18 -5.61 14.03
C THR A 533 -27.62 -4.55 15.07
N VAL A 534 -27.61 -3.26 14.67
CA VAL A 534 -28.15 -2.10 15.41
C VAL A 534 -29.59 -1.87 14.97
#